data_AF-A0A937CA54-F1
#
_entry.id   AF-A0A937CA54-F1
#
_cell.length_a   1.000
_cell.length_b   1.000
_cell.length_c   1.000
_cell.angle_alpha   90.00
_cell.angle_beta   90.00
_cell.angle_gamma   90.00
#
_symmetry.space_group_name_H-M   'P 1'
#
loop_
_entity.id
_entity.type
_entity.pdbx_description
1 polymer ?
#
loop_
_entity_poly.entity_id
_entity_poly.type
_entity_poly.pdbx_seq_one_letter_code
_entity_poly.pdbx_strand_id
1 'polypeptide(L)'
;MNRYNTFLTVFIISILALVVFLYFYFHAIFSIVVQAHQHIEPDPFEIAGTIFSPEILISGLILAISSLAYRVLGIVYVAKNKTVSDGEKALWIIGFIIMGFITGIVFLVMAKGRKFVD
;
A
#
# COMPACT_ATOMS: atom_id res chain seq x y z
N MET A 1 -2.17 23.36 12.30
CA MET A 1 -2.35 23.04 10.86
C MET A 1 -3.83 23.10 10.51
N ASN A 2 -4.19 23.68 9.35
CA ASN A 2 -5.55 23.61 8.84
C ASN A 2 -5.90 22.14 8.52
N ARG A 3 -7.16 21.74 8.71
CA ARG A 3 -7.69 20.40 8.45
C ARG A 3 -7.35 19.89 7.03
N TYR A 4 -7.45 20.79 6.05
CA TYR A 4 -7.03 20.54 4.67
C TYR A 4 -5.52 20.23 4.55
N ASN A 5 -4.68 21.01 5.23
CA ASN A 5 -3.23 20.79 5.22
C ASN A 5 -2.88 19.44 5.84
N THR A 6 -3.58 19.00 6.90
CA THR A 6 -3.39 17.67 7.47
C THR A 6 -3.73 16.57 6.46
N PHE A 7 -4.86 16.67 5.75
CA PHE A 7 -5.21 15.71 4.69
C PHE A 7 -4.13 15.66 3.61
N LEU A 8 -3.74 16.83 3.10
CA LEU A 8 -2.74 16.95 2.03
C LEU A 8 -1.39 16.38 2.45
N THR A 9 -0.94 16.67 3.68
CA THR A 9 0.31 16.13 4.23
C THR A 9 0.26 14.60 4.31
N VAL A 10 -0.81 14.00 4.85
CA VAL A 10 -0.93 12.54 4.97
C VAL A 10 -1.02 11.89 3.59
N PHE A 11 -1.69 12.52 2.63
CA PHE A 11 -1.73 12.07 1.24
C PHE A 11 -0.34 12.08 0.59
N ILE A 12 0.42 13.18 0.71
CA ILE A 12 1.79 13.26 0.20
C ILE A 12 2.69 12.21 0.85
N ILE A 13 2.60 12.05 2.18
CA ILE A 13 3.34 11.00 2.90
C ILE A 13 2.99 9.61 2.35
N SER A 14 1.72 9.35 2.04
CA SER A 14 1.32 8.06 1.45
C SER A 14 1.89 7.83 0.05
N ILE A 15 1.99 8.88 -0.78
CA ILE A 15 2.65 8.80 -2.10
C ILE A 15 4.14 8.53 -1.93
N LEU A 16 4.81 9.25 -1.02
CA LEU A 16 6.24 9.03 -0.75
C LEU A 16 6.49 7.62 -0.22
N ALA A 17 5.65 7.13 0.69
CA ALA A 17 5.71 5.75 1.18
C ALA A 17 5.52 4.74 0.05
N LEU A 18 4.63 5.01 -0.91
CA LEU A 18 4.44 4.16 -2.09
C LEU A 18 5.70 4.12 -2.96
N VAL A 19 6.32 5.27 -3.25
CA VAL A 19 7.54 5.35 -4.05
C VAL A 19 8.69 4.58 -3.37
N VAL A 20 8.87 4.78 -2.06
CA VAL A 20 9.89 4.07 -1.27
C VAL A 20 9.62 2.56 -1.24
N PHE A 21 8.37 2.15 -1.03
CA PHE A 21 7.99 0.74 -1.09
C PHE A 21 8.27 0.13 -2.46
N LEU A 22 7.88 0.81 -3.56
CA LEU A 22 8.12 0.34 -4.92
C LEU A 22 9.62 0.21 -5.22
N TYR A 23 10.45 1.14 -4.73
CA TYR A 23 11.90 1.06 -4.87
C TYR A 23 12.46 -0.23 -4.23
N PHE A 24 12.15 -0.49 -2.96
CA PHE A 24 12.62 -1.70 -2.27
C PHE A 24 12.03 -2.97 -2.88
N TYR A 25 10.77 -2.91 -3.30
CA TYR A 25 10.08 -4.02 -3.94
C TYR A 25 10.71 -4.41 -5.28
N PHE A 26 10.94 -3.45 -6.18
CA PHE A 26 11.62 -3.72 -7.44
C PHE A 26 13.06 -4.17 -7.22
N HIS A 27 13.77 -3.56 -6.29
CA HIS A 27 15.11 -4.00 -5.92
C HIS A 27 15.14 -5.49 -5.51
N ALA A 28 14.21 -5.93 -4.66
CA ALA A 28 14.10 -7.33 -4.29
C ALA A 28 13.76 -8.24 -5.48
N ILE A 29 12.83 -7.85 -6.35
CA ILE A 29 12.53 -8.61 -7.57
C ILE A 29 13.77 -8.76 -8.45
N PHE A 30 14.46 -7.65 -8.75
CA PHE A 30 15.64 -7.69 -9.59
C PHE A 30 16.76 -8.54 -8.96
N SER A 31 16.95 -8.48 -7.65
CA SER A 31 17.90 -9.34 -6.94
C SER A 31 17.60 -10.82 -7.14
N ILE A 32 16.33 -11.22 -7.00
CA ILE A 32 15.89 -12.61 -7.19
C ILE A 32 16.04 -13.04 -8.65
N VAL A 33 15.66 -12.18 -9.59
CA VAL A 33 15.78 -12.46 -11.04
C VAL A 33 17.24 -12.65 -11.44
N VAL A 34 18.16 -11.82 -10.92
CA VAL A 34 19.59 -11.92 -11.19
C VAL A 34 20.17 -13.22 -10.63
N GLN A 35 19.82 -13.60 -9.39
CA GLN A 35 20.24 -14.86 -8.79
C GLN A 35 19.76 -16.07 -9.60
N ALA A 36 18.49 -16.06 -10.03
CA ALA A 36 17.93 -17.11 -10.87
C ALA A 36 18.64 -17.23 -12.23
N HIS A 37 19.11 -16.12 -12.81
CA HIS A 37 19.82 -16.12 -14.08
C HIS A 37 21.26 -16.66 -13.97
N GLN A 38 21.87 -16.54 -12.79
CA GLN A 38 23.24 -16.99 -12.54
C GLN A 38 23.39 -18.51 -12.32
N HIS A 39 22.32 -19.32 -12.51
CA HIS A 39 22.31 -20.79 -12.35
C HIS A 39 22.76 -21.28 -10.96
N ILE A 40 22.75 -20.40 -9.96
CA ILE A 40 22.79 -20.78 -8.56
C ILE A 40 21.37 -21.25 -8.25
N GLU A 41 21.16 -22.51 -7.89
CA GLU A 41 19.86 -22.95 -7.37
C GLU A 41 19.53 -22.06 -6.16
N PRO A 42 18.57 -21.14 -6.28
CA PRO A 42 18.35 -20.18 -5.23
C PRO A 42 17.65 -20.91 -4.08
N ASP A 43 18.28 -20.89 -2.90
CA ASP A 43 17.68 -21.47 -1.70
C ASP A 43 16.33 -20.76 -1.44
N PRO A 44 15.21 -21.50 -1.35
CA PRO A 44 13.90 -20.93 -1.01
C PRO A 44 13.93 -20.02 0.24
N PHE A 45 14.83 -20.28 1.19
CA PHE A 45 15.01 -19.44 2.38
C PHE A 45 15.66 -18.09 2.07
N GLU A 46 16.60 -18.02 1.12
CA GLU A 46 17.24 -16.75 0.70
C GLU A 46 16.26 -15.87 -0.10
N ILE A 47 15.44 -16.49 -0.96
CA ILE A 47 14.36 -15.79 -1.67
C ILE A 47 13.37 -15.22 -0.65
N ALA A 48 12.96 -16.01 0.35
CA ALA A 48 12.06 -15.56 1.39
C ALA A 48 12.66 -14.40 2.21
N GLY A 49 13.94 -14.48 2.58
CA GLY A 49 14.66 -13.42 3.30
C GLY A 49 14.75 -12.12 2.50
N THR A 50 14.92 -12.21 1.18
CA THR A 50 14.97 -11.04 0.29
C THR A 50 13.61 -10.34 0.17
N ILE A 51 12.53 -11.11 0.04
CA ILE A 51 11.16 -10.57 -0.08
C ILE A 51 10.64 -10.03 1.26
N PHE A 52 10.98 -10.70 2.37
CA PHE A 52 10.60 -10.29 3.73
C PHE A 52 11.69 -9.50 4.44
N SER A 53 12.52 -8.80 3.68
CA SER A 53 13.52 -7.92 4.24
C SER A 53 12.86 -6.87 5.16
N PRO A 54 13.50 -6.49 6.29
CA PRO A 54 12.97 -5.49 7.20
C PRO A 54 12.56 -4.19 6.50
N GLU A 55 13.30 -3.79 5.46
CA GLU A 55 13.05 -2.60 4.65
C GLU A 55 11.70 -2.68 3.92
N ILE A 56 11.39 -3.82 3.29
CA ILE A 56 10.11 -4.03 2.59
C ILE A 56 8.96 -4.09 3.59
N LEU A 57 9.15 -4.77 4.72
CA LEU A 57 8.12 -4.89 5.75
C LEU A 57 7.80 -3.53 6.39
N ILE A 58 8.82 -2.75 6.75
CA ILE A 58 8.65 -1.43 7.37
C ILE A 58 8.01 -0.46 6.37
N SER A 59 8.52 -0.40 5.13
CA SER A 59 7.95 0.47 4.10
C SER A 59 6.51 0.08 3.74
N GLY A 60 6.21 -1.22 3.67
CA GLY A 60 4.86 -1.74 3.45
C GLY A 60 3.91 -1.38 4.58
N LEU A 61 4.35 -1.45 5.84
CA LEU A 61 3.56 -1.04 7.00
C LEU A 61 3.28 0.47 7.00
N ILE A 62 4.31 1.29 6.74
CA ILE A 62 4.15 2.75 6.66
C ILE A 62 3.18 3.11 5.53
N LEU A 63 3.30 2.47 4.36
CA LEU A 63 2.37 2.62 3.25
C LEU A 63 0.94 2.24 3.67
N ALA A 64 0.75 1.09 4.33
CA ALA A 64 -0.56 0.64 4.77
C ALA A 64 -1.22 1.63 5.74
N ILE A 65 -0.48 2.08 6.77
CA ILE A 65 -0.98 3.02 7.78
C ILE A 65 -1.28 4.38 7.17
N SER A 66 -0.34 4.95 6.41
CA SER A 66 -0.53 6.26 5.76
C SER A 66 -1.67 6.22 4.74
N SER A 67 -1.81 5.12 4.00
CA SER A 67 -2.89 4.89 3.05
C SER A 67 -4.26 4.85 3.73
N LEU A 68 -4.36 4.10 4.83
CA LEU A 68 -5.58 4.05 5.62
C LEU A 68 -5.92 5.42 6.21
N ALA A 69 -4.93 6.12 6.76
CA ALA A 69 -5.11 7.41 7.39
C ALA A 69 -5.66 8.47 6.42
N TYR A 70 -5.11 8.61 5.21
CA TYR A 70 -5.64 9.60 4.26
C TYR A 70 -7.05 9.23 3.79
N ARG A 71 -7.37 7.94 3.62
CA ARG A 71 -8.71 7.48 3.20
C ARG A 71 -9.76 7.78 4.26
N VAL A 72 -9.48 7.47 5.52
CA VAL A 72 -10.38 7.77 6.64
C VAL A 72 -10.59 9.28 6.75
N LEU A 73 -9.52 10.08 6.68
CA LEU A 73 -9.62 11.53 6.67
C LEU A 73 -10.44 12.04 5.48
N GLY A 74 -10.21 11.51 4.29
CA GLY A 74 -10.94 11.85 3.07
C GLY A 74 -12.44 11.60 3.21
N ILE A 75 -12.83 10.41 3.69
CA ILE A 75 -14.23 10.05 3.97
C ILE A 75 -14.86 11.03 4.97
N VAL A 76 -14.18 11.31 6.08
CA VAL A 76 -14.68 12.23 7.10
C VAL A 76 -14.84 13.65 6.53
N TYR A 77 -13.90 14.12 5.70
CA TYR A 77 -14.00 15.45 5.09
C TYR A 77 -15.14 15.55 4.09
N VAL A 78 -15.31 14.54 3.23
CA VAL A 78 -16.40 14.47 2.26
C VAL A 78 -17.75 14.42 2.99
N ALA A 79 -17.88 13.56 4.01
CA ALA A 79 -19.11 13.42 4.78
C ALA A 79 -19.53 14.71 5.50
N LYS A 80 -18.54 15.49 6.00
CA LYS A 80 -18.79 16.75 6.72
C LYS A 80 -18.93 17.96 5.79
N ASN A 81 -18.72 17.80 4.49
CA ASN A 81 -18.82 18.91 3.56
C ASN A 81 -20.29 19.30 3.33
N LYS A 82 -20.65 20.56 3.57
CA LYS A 82 -22.03 21.04 3.42
C LYS A 82 -22.33 21.54 2.01
N THR A 83 -21.32 21.78 1.17
CA THR A 83 -21.50 22.37 -0.17
C THR A 83 -21.69 21.33 -1.26
N VAL A 84 -21.32 20.08 -0.98
CA VAL A 84 -21.37 18.97 -1.94
C VAL A 84 -22.71 18.25 -1.80
N SER A 85 -23.31 17.83 -2.92
CA SER A 85 -24.55 17.07 -2.93
C SER A 85 -24.36 15.69 -2.28
N ASP A 86 -25.42 15.13 -1.69
CA ASP A 86 -25.31 13.84 -0.99
C ASP A 86 -24.99 12.67 -1.96
N GLY A 87 -25.44 12.75 -3.21
CA GLY A 87 -25.08 11.79 -4.26
C GLY A 87 -23.58 11.83 -4.61
N GLU A 88 -23.00 13.03 -4.70
CA GLU A 88 -21.57 13.19 -4.94
C GLU A 88 -20.73 12.72 -3.75
N LYS A 89 -21.18 12.97 -2.51
CA LYS A 89 -20.51 12.43 -1.31
C LYS A 89 -20.48 10.91 -1.32
N ALA A 90 -21.60 10.27 -1.65
CA ALA A 90 -21.69 8.81 -1.72
C ALA A 90 -20.70 8.26 -2.75
N LEU A 91 -20.60 8.89 -3.93
CA LEU A 91 -19.66 8.48 -4.98
C LEU A 91 -18.20 8.58 -4.52
N TRP A 92 -17.82 9.67 -3.84
CA TRP A 92 -16.48 9.83 -3.29
C TRP A 92 -16.15 8.78 -2.21
N ILE A 93 -17.08 8.53 -1.28
CA ILE A 93 -16.89 7.54 -0.22
C ILE A 93 -16.74 6.13 -0.82
N ILE A 94 -17.59 5.78 -1.79
CA ILE A 94 -17.48 4.51 -2.53
C ILE A 94 -16.12 4.42 -3.24
N GLY A 95 -15.64 5.50 -3.86
CA GLY A 95 -14.32 5.56 -4.48
C GLY A 95 -13.18 5.25 -3.48
N PHE A 96 -13.22 5.83 -2.28
CA PHE A 96 -12.26 5.53 -1.22
C PHE A 96 -12.32 4.07 -0.75
N ILE A 97 -13.53 3.51 -0.63
CA ILE A 97 -13.74 2.10 -0.23
C ILE A 97 -13.23 1.14 -1.31
N ILE A 98 -13.54 1.39 -2.59
CA ILE A 98 -13.09 0.56 -3.71
C ILE A 98 -11.56 0.58 -3.82
N MET A 99 -10.93 1.75 -3.70
CA MET A 99 -9.46 1.86 -3.65
C MET A 99 -8.88 1.08 -2.47
N GLY A 100 -9.57 1.12 -1.32
CA GLY A 100 -9.33 0.26 -0.15
C GLY A 100 -9.35 -1.23 -0.49
N PHE A 101 -10.43 -1.66 -1.09
CA PHE A 101 -10.70 -3.04 -1.44
C PHE A 101 -9.72 -3.59 -2.48
N ILE A 102 -9.40 -2.82 -3.53
CA ILE A 102 -8.39 -3.20 -4.54
C ILE A 102 -7.03 -3.41 -3.86
N THR A 103 -6.63 -2.49 -2.98
CA THR A 103 -5.38 -2.64 -2.22
C THR A 103 -5.42 -3.92 -1.38
N GLY A 104 -6.53 -4.17 -0.68
CA GLY A 104 -6.73 -5.38 0.12
C GLY A 104 -6.65 -6.66 -0.72
N ILE A 105 -7.27 -6.71 -1.89
CA ILE A 105 -7.18 -7.85 -2.82
C ILE A 105 -5.74 -8.08 -3.27
N VAL A 106 -5.00 -7.03 -3.66
CA VAL A 106 -3.60 -7.18 -4.05
C VAL A 106 -2.80 -7.82 -2.92
N PHE A 107 -2.95 -7.34 -1.68
CA PHE A 107 -2.31 -7.95 -0.52
C PHE A 107 -2.78 -9.39 -0.25
N LEU A 108 -4.07 -9.69 -0.42
CA LEU A 108 -4.64 -11.01 -0.17
C LEU A 108 -4.20 -12.03 -1.24
N VAL A 109 -4.11 -11.63 -2.51
CA VAL A 109 -3.54 -12.43 -3.59
C VAL A 109 -2.05 -12.68 -3.36
N MET A 110 -1.30 -11.66 -2.92
CA MET A 110 0.10 -11.81 -2.52
C MET A 110 0.27 -12.72 -1.30
N ALA A 111 -0.68 -12.70 -0.36
CA ALA A 111 -0.69 -13.57 0.81
C ALA A 111 -1.06 -15.01 0.44
N LYS A 112 -2.04 -15.22 -0.45
CA LYS A 112 -2.53 -16.54 -0.89
C LYS A 112 -1.51 -17.33 -1.72
N GLY A 113 -0.54 -16.65 -2.34
CA GLY A 113 0.64 -17.30 -2.93
C GLY A 113 1.55 -18.00 -1.90
N ARG A 114 1.31 -17.77 -0.60
CA ARG A 114 1.98 -18.42 0.53
C ARG A 114 0.90 -19.10 1.38
N LYS A 115 1.04 -20.38 1.69
CA LYS A 115 0.08 -21.19 2.47
C LYS A 115 -0.07 -20.71 3.93
N PHE A 116 -0.58 -19.49 4.14
CA PHE A 116 -0.82 -18.88 5.46
C PHE A 116 -2.31 -18.80 5.82
N VAL A 117 -3.19 -19.31 4.95
CA VAL A 117 -4.61 -19.49 5.24
C VAL A 117 -5.01 -20.81 4.61
N ASP A 118 -5.48 -21.74 5.43
CA ASP A 118 -6.15 -22.96 4.97
C ASP A 118 -7.44 -22.61 4.21
#